data_AF-A0A8E2VI76-F1
#
_entry.id   AF-A0A8E2VI76-F1
#
_cell.length_a   1.000
_cell.length_b   1.000
_cell.length_c   1.000
_cell.angle_alpha   90.00
_cell.angle_beta   90.00
_cell.angle_gamma   90.00
#
_symmetry.space_group_name_H-M   'P 1'
#
loop_
_entity.id
_entity.type
_entity.pdbx_description
1 polymer ?
#
loop_
_entity_poly.entity_id
_entity_poly.type
_entity_poly.pdbx_seq_one_letter_code
_entity_poly.pdbx_strand_id
1 'polypeptide(L)'
;MTAPRSEFVQMGLAITAAAMSARQGALGLRAQLTLARAALKTPDADLRAAVSRFLDAHDRNPTEAGETLLAVIHGRCADVPVRHAWQERADLDG
;
A
#
# COMPACT_ATOMS: atom_id res chain seq x y z
N MET A 1 0.36 -16.71 -6.08
CA MET A 1 -0.40 -15.97 -7.12
C MET A 1 -0.15 -14.50 -6.93
N THR A 2 0.61 -13.86 -7.81
CA THR A 2 0.80 -12.41 -7.84
C THR A 2 -0.50 -11.74 -8.25
N ALA A 3 -0.99 -10.79 -7.46
CA ALA A 3 -2.17 -10.01 -7.82
C ALA A 3 -1.93 -9.32 -9.18
N PRO A 4 -2.93 -9.25 -10.09
CA PRO A 4 -2.80 -8.47 -11.31
C PRO A 4 -2.35 -7.04 -10.97
N ARG A 5 -1.41 -6.51 -11.76
CA ARG A 5 -0.73 -5.24 -11.51
C ARG A 5 -1.67 -4.06 -11.21
N SER A 6 -2.91 -4.08 -11.73
CA SER A 6 -3.94 -3.09 -11.45
C SER A 6 -4.47 -3.12 -10.01
N GLU A 7 -4.61 -4.29 -9.40
CA GLU A 7 -5.10 -4.47 -8.03
C GLU A 7 -4.07 -3.98 -7.01
N PHE A 8 -2.79 -4.26 -7.26
CA PHE A 8 -1.70 -3.73 -6.45
C PHE A 8 -1.65 -2.19 -6.49
N VAL A 9 -1.80 -1.60 -7.68
CA VAL A 9 -1.79 -0.13 -7.84
C VAL A 9 -2.98 0.52 -7.13
N GLN A 10 -4.19 -0.03 -7.28
CA GLN A 10 -5.38 0.47 -6.58
C GLN A 10 -5.26 0.37 -5.06
N MET A 11 -4.74 -0.75 -4.56
CA MET A 11 -4.48 -0.95 -3.14
C MET A 11 -3.40 0.01 -2.62
N GLY A 12 -2.34 0.22 -3.40
CA GLY A 12 -1.28 1.16 -3.08
C GLY A 12 -1.78 2.60 -2.96
N LEU A 13 -2.63 3.03 -3.90
CA LEU A 13 -3.29 4.34 -3.85
C LEU A 13 -4.18 4.49 -2.61
N ALA A 14 -4.98 3.46 -2.27
CA ALA A 14 -5.85 3.49 -1.10
C ALA A 14 -5.04 3.60 0.21
N ILE A 15 -3.95 2.84 0.34
CA ILE A 15 -3.06 2.89 1.50
C ILE A 15 -2.37 4.26 1.60
N THR A 16 -1.80 4.76 0.50
CA THR A 16 -1.11 6.06 0.51
C THR A 16 -2.06 7.19 0.91
N ALA A 17 -3.27 7.20 0.37
CA ALA A 17 -4.29 8.18 0.74
C ALA A 17 -4.64 8.09 2.24
N ALA A 18 -4.87 6.87 2.75
CA ALA A 18 -5.20 6.67 4.15
C ALA A 18 -4.06 7.10 5.11
N ALA A 19 -2.82 6.75 4.78
CA ALA A 19 -1.67 7.14 5.58
C ALA A 19 -1.43 8.65 5.58
N MET A 20 -1.61 9.33 4.43
CA MET A 20 -1.53 10.79 4.36
C MET A 20 -2.64 11.48 5.15
N SER A 21 -3.88 10.98 5.08
CA SER A 21 -4.98 11.49 5.89
C SER A 21 -4.79 11.25 7.38
N ALA A 22 -4.23 10.11 7.78
CA ALA A 22 -3.93 9.79 9.17
C ALA A 22 -2.85 10.73 9.75
N ARG A 23 -1.80 11.06 8.97
CA ARG A 23 -0.80 12.07 9.36
C ARG A 23 -1.37 13.47 9.57
N GLN A 24 -2.52 13.76 8.96
CA GLN A 24 -3.26 15.02 9.13
C GLN A 24 -4.32 14.92 10.24
N GLY A 25 -4.42 13.78 10.94
CA GLY A 25 -5.41 13.52 11.99
C GLY A 25 -6.86 13.37 11.48
N ALA A 26 -7.05 13.12 10.18
CA ALA A 26 -8.33 13.34 9.51
C ALA A 26 -8.88 12.10 8.76
N LEU A 27 -8.54 10.88 9.18
CA LEU A 27 -9.09 9.68 8.53
C LEU A 27 -10.52 9.38 9.02
N GLY A 28 -11.50 9.94 8.31
CA GLY A 28 -12.91 9.65 8.57
C GLY A 28 -13.31 8.19 8.31
N LEU A 29 -14.40 7.75 8.95
CA LEU A 29 -14.91 6.38 8.87
C LEU A 29 -15.09 5.85 7.44
N ARG A 30 -15.53 6.70 6.49
CA ARG A 30 -15.69 6.30 5.08
C ARG A 30 -14.36 5.90 4.44
N ALA A 31 -13.28 6.60 4.77
CA ALA A 31 -11.95 6.28 4.27
C ALA A 31 -11.43 4.97 4.89
N GLN A 32 -11.67 4.78 6.20
CA GLN A 32 -11.36 3.52 6.89
C GLN A 32 -12.08 2.32 6.25
N LEU A 33 -13.38 2.44 5.99
CA LEU A 33 -14.17 1.37 5.34
C LEU A 33 -13.71 1.10 3.91
N THR A 34 -13.32 2.14 3.17
CA THR A 34 -12.79 1.99 1.81
C THR A 34 -11.47 1.23 1.83
N LEU A 35 -10.58 1.56 2.78
CA LEU A 35 -9.31 0.88 2.97
C LEU A 35 -9.52 -0.58 3.39
N ALA A 36 -10.39 -0.84 4.37
CA ALA A 36 -10.73 -2.20 4.81
C ALA A 36 -11.29 -3.05 3.66
N ARG A 37 -12.17 -2.47 2.83
CA ARG A 37 -12.72 -3.15 1.65
C ARG A 37 -11.65 -3.46 0.60
N ALA A 38 -10.71 -2.55 0.39
CA ALA A 38 -9.58 -2.79 -0.51
C ALA A 38 -8.68 -3.92 0.01
N ALA A 39 -8.42 -3.95 1.32
CA ALA A 39 -7.67 -5.02 1.97
C ALA A 39 -8.35 -6.38 1.84
N LEU A 40 -9.67 -6.49 2.05
CA LEU A 40 -10.36 -7.77 1.89
C LEU A 40 -10.27 -8.37 0.49
N LYS A 41 -10.06 -7.53 -0.53
CA LYS A 41 -9.92 -7.95 -1.92
C LYS A 41 -8.50 -8.32 -2.31
N THR A 42 -7.48 -7.93 -1.55
CA THR A 42 -6.11 -8.29 -1.89
C THR A 42 -5.83 -9.75 -1.50
N PRO A 43 -5.17 -10.54 -2.37
CA PRO A 43 -4.69 -11.88 -2.01
C PRO A 43 -3.49 -11.83 -1.05
N ASP A 44 -2.94 -10.64 -0.80
CA ASP A 44 -1.74 -10.47 0.01
C ASP A 44 -2.05 -10.45 1.52
N ALA A 45 -1.69 -11.53 2.21
CA ALA A 45 -1.96 -11.69 3.64
C ALA A 45 -1.23 -10.67 4.52
N ASP A 46 0.01 -10.33 4.19
CA ASP A 46 0.81 -9.38 4.96
C ASP A 46 0.29 -7.96 4.79
N LEU A 47 -0.16 -7.61 3.58
CA LEU A 47 -0.78 -6.31 3.32
C LEU A 47 -2.13 -6.18 4.05
N ARG A 48 -2.92 -7.25 4.11
CA ARG A 48 -4.13 -7.30 4.94
C ARG A 48 -3.82 -7.11 6.42
N ALA A 49 -2.80 -7.80 6.92
CA ALA A 49 -2.38 -7.66 8.32
C ALA A 49 -1.90 -6.24 8.63
N ALA A 50 -1.15 -5.61 7.73
CA ALA A 50 -0.70 -4.23 7.88
C ALA A 50 -1.88 -3.25 7.94
N VAL A 51 -2.87 -3.40 7.06
CA VAL A 51 -4.10 -2.57 7.10
C VAL A 51 -4.89 -2.79 8.38
N SER A 52 -5.03 -4.03 8.86
CA SER A 52 -5.72 -4.31 10.12
C SER A 52 -5.04 -3.62 11.30
N ARG A 53 -3.70 -3.75 11.41
CA ARG A 53 -2.91 -3.08 12.46
C ARG A 53 -3.04 -1.56 12.40
N PHE A 54 -3.06 -1.00 11.19
CA PHE A 54 -3.29 0.42 10.99
C PHE A 54 -4.66 0.85 11.54
N LEU A 55 -5.74 0.15 11.21
CA LEU A 55 -7.09 0.49 11.68
C LEU A 55 -7.22 0.39 13.21
N ASP A 56 -6.57 -0.60 13.84
CA ASP A 56 -6.58 -0.78 15.30
C ASP A 56 -5.73 0.26 16.06
N ALA A 57 -4.70 0.80 15.42
CA ALA A 57 -3.78 1.77 16.02
C ALA A 57 -4.17 3.22 15.72
N HIS A 58 -4.88 3.46 14.61
CA HIS A 58 -5.16 4.79 14.07
C HIS A 58 -5.79 5.73 15.10
N ASP A 59 -6.79 5.27 15.85
CA ASP A 59 -7.52 6.15 16.78
C ASP A 59 -6.68 6.59 17.98
N ARG A 60 -5.60 5.85 18.29
CA ARG A 60 -4.68 6.14 19.40
C ARG A 60 -3.45 6.90 18.94
N ASN A 61 -2.87 6.50 17.81
CA ASN A 61 -1.69 7.15 17.25
C ASN A 61 -1.76 7.20 15.71
N PRO A 62 -2.51 8.16 15.14
CA PRO A 62 -2.80 8.19 13.71
C PRO A 62 -1.54 8.45 12.87
N THR A 63 -0.62 9.29 13.36
CA THR A 63 0.63 9.60 12.66
C THR A 63 1.55 8.39 12.56
N GLU A 64 1.85 7.72 13.68
CA GLU A 64 2.72 6.53 13.70
C GLU A 64 2.10 5.38 12.90
N ALA A 65 0.78 5.17 13.02
CA ALA A 65 0.07 4.16 12.25
C ALA A 65 0.20 4.43 10.74
N GLY A 66 0.02 5.68 10.31
CA GLY A 66 0.19 6.09 8.91
C GLY A 66 1.60 5.87 8.38
N GLU A 67 2.62 6.22 9.15
CA GLU A 67 4.03 6.02 8.77
C GLU A 67 4.39 4.54 8.64
N THR A 68 3.93 3.71 9.60
CA THR A 68 4.12 2.26 9.56
C THR A 68 3.49 1.65 8.31
N LEU A 69 2.26 2.06 7.99
CA LEU A 69 1.55 1.56 6.82
C LEU A 69 2.23 1.97 5.49
N LEU A 70 2.77 3.20 5.41
CA LEU A 70 3.55 3.68 4.27
C LEU A 70 4.86 2.90 4.08
N ALA A 71 5.58 2.61 5.17
CA ALA A 71 6.83 1.86 5.10
C ALA A 71 6.64 0.46 4.49
N VAL A 72 5.53 -0.21 4.80
CA VAL A 72 5.18 -1.51 4.21
C VAL A 72 5.03 -1.42 2.69
N ILE A 73 4.38 -0.37 2.18
CA ILE A 73 4.25 -0.17 0.73
C ILE A 73 5.57 0.18 0.08
N HIS A 74 6.34 1.09 0.68
CA HIS A 74 7.62 1.49 0.12
C HIS A 74 8.60 0.31 0.01
N GLY A 75 8.67 -0.56 1.02
CA GLY A 75 9.49 -1.78 0.94
C GLY A 75 9.11 -2.65 -0.24
N ARG A 76 7.80 -2.84 -0.46
CA ARG A 76 7.28 -3.65 -1.58
C ARG A 76 7.49 -3.01 -2.95
N CYS A 77 7.50 -1.68 -3.04
CA CYS A 77 7.86 -0.97 -4.26
C CYS A 77 9.36 -1.10 -4.56
N ALA A 78 10.21 -1.14 -3.54
CA ALA A 78 11.65 -1.33 -3.70
C ALA A 78 12.01 -2.78 -4.14
N ASP A 79 11.20 -3.77 -3.78
CA ASP A 79 11.36 -5.16 -4.21
C ASP A 79 10.94 -5.42 -5.67
N VAL A 80 10.31 -4.46 -6.35
CA VAL A 80 10.01 -4.58 -7.79
C VAL A 80 11.32 -4.41 -8.56
N PRO A 81 11.71 -5.36 -9.44
CA PRO A 81 12.98 -5.28 -10.14
C PRO A 81 13.11 -3.96 -10.92
N VAL A 82 14.19 -3.24 -10.63
CA VAL A 82 14.57 -1.94 -11.21
C VAL A 82 14.79 -2.03 -12.73
N ARG A 83 14.94 -3.25 -13.27
CA ARG A 83 15.12 -3.47 -14.70
C ARG A 83 13.78 -3.46 -15.41
N HIS A 84 13.54 -2.39 -16.15
CA HIS A 84 12.38 -2.29 -17.00
C HIS A 84 12.57 -3.08 -18.30
N ALA A 85 11.48 -3.59 -18.89
CA ALA A 85 11.51 -4.30 -20.17
C ALA A 85 12.11 -3.48 -21.34
N TRP A 86 12.15 -2.14 -21.22
CA TRP A 86 12.83 -1.28 -22.19
C TRP A 86 14.36 -1.29 -22.02
N GLN A 87 14.89 -1.51 -20.80
CA GLN A 87 16.32 -1.68 -20.53
C GLN A 87 16.81 -3.04 -21.04
N GLU A 88 16.02 -4.10 -20.90
CA GLU A 88 16.36 -5.42 -21.44
C GLU A 88 16.47 -5.44 -22.97
N ARG A 89 15.70 -4.59 -23.67
CA ARG A 89 15.82 -4.40 -25.11
C ARG A 89 17.06 -3.62 -25.51
N ALA A 90 17.40 -2.56 -24.79
CA ALA A 90 18.59 -1.76 -25.07
C ALA A 90 19.89 -2.57 -24.95
N ASP A 91 19.94 -3.54 -24.03
CA ASP A 91 21.09 -4.42 -23.84
C ASP A 91 21.20 -5.53 -24.92
N LEU A 92 20.16 -5.76 -25.73
CA LEU A 92 20.18 -6.72 -26.84
C LEU A 92 20.65 -6.09 -28.17
N ASP A 93 20.64 -4.76 -28.25
CA ASP A 93 21.06 -3.99 -29.42
C ASP A 93 22.52 -3.45 -29.31
N GLY A 94 23.25 -3.83 -28.25
CA GLY A 94 24.61 -3.38 -27.91
C GLY A 94 25.71 -4.41 -28.16
#